data_AF-A0A7S4CNY7-F1
#
_entry.id   AF-A0A7S4CNY7-F1
#
_cell.length_a   1.000
_cell.length_b   1.000
_cell.length_c   1.000
_cell.angle_alpha   90.00
_cell.angle_beta   90.00
_cell.angle_gamma   90.00
#
_symmetry.space_group_name_H-M   'P 1'
#
loop_
_entity.id
_entity.type
_entity.pdbx_description
1 polymer ?
#
loop_
_entity_poly.entity_id
_entity_poly.type
_entity_poly.pdbx_seq_one_letter_code
_entity_poly.pdbx_strand_id
1 'polypeptide(L)'
;SGVGAQIDHQEKRMSELQDALMQQRTAHARNQQRSLELEEERDGLRGEVEALQQELAHQHSGACRQQERCAALEVEAAELQRQREQAVAEMQVLEQELAQAQERVQDLEGLVEVSAQGDEHELAMVELQNDLEQVQDQLRFSCTALTEMEHKMVALTVERDELAAAEEARRALEVKLKAQQEELQVLRGGAEQQEAAASADRQRLEDAEAELAELRVAVKQHQQQAQLLEGERDRATAEMR
;
A
#
# COMPACT_ATOMS: atom_id res chain seq x y z
N SER A 1 -21.86 58.18 -48.45
CA SER A 1 -22.46 56.85 -48.23
C SER A 1 -21.48 55.78 -47.71
N GLY A 2 -20.15 55.92 -47.88
CA GLY A 2 -19.19 54.90 -47.43
C GLY A 2 -18.93 54.83 -45.91
N VAL A 3 -18.93 55.96 -45.19
CA VAL A 3 -18.54 56.00 -43.75
C VAL A 3 -19.58 55.34 -42.83
N GLY A 4 -20.89 55.51 -43.11
CA GLY A 4 -21.95 54.87 -42.32
C GLY A 4 -21.91 53.34 -42.37
N ALA A 5 -21.73 52.77 -43.57
CA ALA A 5 -21.60 51.33 -43.74
C ALA A 5 -20.34 50.75 -43.05
N GLN A 6 -19.26 51.54 -42.92
CA GLN A 6 -18.06 51.14 -42.18
C GLN A 6 -18.29 51.15 -40.67
N ILE A 7 -19.01 52.14 -40.14
CA ILE A 7 -19.39 52.20 -38.71
C ILE A 7 -20.30 51.02 -38.36
N ASP A 8 -21.36 50.76 -39.14
CA ASP A 8 -22.29 49.65 -38.92
C ASP A 8 -21.57 48.28 -38.93
N HIS A 9 -20.61 48.11 -39.85
CA HIS A 9 -19.81 46.89 -39.93
C HIS A 9 -18.89 46.72 -38.71
N GLN A 10 -18.24 47.79 -38.25
CA GLN A 10 -17.39 47.76 -37.06
C GLN A 10 -18.20 47.55 -35.78
N GLU A 11 -19.38 48.14 -35.65
CA GLU A 11 -20.29 47.94 -34.51
C GLU A 11 -20.80 46.50 -34.44
N LYS A 12 -21.15 45.90 -35.58
CA LYS A 12 -21.50 44.47 -35.64
C LYS A 12 -20.33 43.59 -35.21
N ARG A 13 -19.12 43.84 -35.72
CA ARG A 13 -17.90 43.11 -35.33
C ARG A 13 -17.59 43.28 -33.83
N MET A 14 -17.78 44.47 -33.27
CA MET A 14 -17.63 44.69 -31.82
C MET A 14 -18.65 43.89 -31.00
N SER A 15 -19.90 43.79 -31.44
CA SER A 15 -20.92 42.98 -30.75
C SER A 15 -20.56 41.49 -30.78
N GLU A 16 -20.17 40.96 -31.94
CA GLU A 16 -19.76 39.56 -32.11
C GLU A 16 -18.52 39.25 -31.25
N LEU A 17 -17.56 40.18 -31.18
CA LEU A 17 -16.39 40.05 -30.31
C LEU A 17 -16.77 40.12 -28.82
N GLN A 18 -17.71 40.99 -28.41
CA GLN A 18 -18.17 41.05 -27.02
C GLN A 18 -18.81 39.74 -26.57
N ASP A 19 -19.65 39.13 -27.42
CA ASP A 19 -20.28 37.85 -27.15
C ASP A 19 -19.23 36.72 -27.05
N ALA A 20 -18.27 36.68 -27.99
CA ALA A 20 -17.17 35.72 -27.96
C ALA A 20 -16.31 35.87 -26.70
N LEU A 21 -16.05 37.11 -26.26
CA LEU A 21 -15.25 37.41 -25.07
C LEU A 21 -15.98 37.01 -23.78
N MET A 22 -17.31 37.18 -23.73
CA MET A 22 -18.13 36.70 -22.62
C MET A 22 -18.11 35.16 -22.53
N GLN A 23 -18.22 34.47 -23.67
CA GLN A 23 -18.14 33.02 -23.74
C GLN A 23 -16.76 32.52 -23.29
N GLN A 24 -15.68 33.15 -23.77
CA GLN A 24 -14.29 32.85 -23.37
C GLN A 24 -14.07 33.07 -21.87
N ARG A 25 -14.57 34.16 -21.28
CA ARG A 25 -14.47 34.42 -19.82
C ARG A 25 -15.18 33.34 -19.01
N THR A 26 -16.35 32.90 -19.47
CA THR A 26 -17.11 31.84 -18.81
C THR A 26 -16.36 30.50 -18.89
N ALA A 27 -15.77 30.17 -20.04
CA ALA A 27 -14.93 28.98 -20.19
C ALA A 27 -13.68 29.04 -19.30
N HIS A 28 -13.00 30.19 -19.25
CA HIS A 28 -11.83 30.40 -18.40
C HIS A 28 -12.16 30.21 -16.91
N ALA A 29 -13.27 30.77 -16.43
CA ALA A 29 -13.72 30.60 -15.06
C ALA A 29 -13.99 29.11 -14.71
N ARG A 30 -14.62 28.36 -15.62
CA ARG A 30 -14.83 26.91 -15.45
C ARG A 30 -13.50 26.15 -15.41
N ASN A 31 -12.56 26.51 -16.28
CA ASN A 31 -11.24 25.88 -16.33
C ASN A 31 -10.43 26.15 -15.05
N GLN A 32 -10.50 27.37 -14.51
CA GLN A 32 -9.89 27.73 -13.22
C GLN A 32 -10.50 26.94 -12.07
N GLN A 33 -11.82 26.82 -12.00
CA GLN A 33 -12.48 26.03 -10.96
C GLN A 33 -12.04 24.56 -11.03
N ARG A 34 -12.00 23.98 -12.23
CA ARG A 34 -11.54 22.60 -12.41
C ARG A 34 -10.07 22.42 -12.02
N SER A 35 -9.22 23.42 -12.24
CA SER A 35 -7.83 23.40 -11.81
C SER A 35 -7.71 23.31 -10.28
N LEU A 36 -8.51 24.09 -9.55
CA LEU A 36 -8.54 24.05 -8.09
C LEU A 36 -9.01 22.69 -7.56
N GLU A 37 -10.06 22.12 -8.15
CA GLU A 37 -10.55 20.77 -7.79
C GLU A 37 -9.46 19.70 -7.99
N LEU A 38 -8.73 19.75 -9.11
CA LEU A 38 -7.63 18.82 -9.39
C LEU A 38 -6.43 19.02 -8.43
N GLU A 39 -6.17 20.25 -7.98
CA GLU A 39 -5.15 20.52 -6.98
C GLU A 39 -5.52 19.93 -5.61
N GLU A 40 -6.76 20.08 -5.18
CA GLU A 40 -7.27 19.48 -3.94
C GLU A 40 -7.20 17.94 -4.00
N GLU A 41 -7.64 17.32 -5.11
CA GLU A 41 -7.54 15.88 -5.33
C GLU A 41 -6.07 15.40 -5.30
N ARG A 42 -5.17 16.12 -5.97
CA ARG A 42 -3.73 15.81 -6.00
C ARG A 42 -3.11 15.89 -4.61
N ASP A 43 -3.43 16.94 -3.85
CA ASP A 43 -2.85 17.15 -2.53
C ASP A 43 -3.37 16.10 -1.52
N GLY A 44 -4.65 15.71 -1.63
CA GLY A 44 -5.23 14.60 -0.86
C GLY A 44 -4.52 13.28 -1.15
N LEU A 45 -4.40 12.91 -2.42
CA LEU A 45 -3.71 11.67 -2.83
C LEU A 45 -2.22 11.67 -2.50
N ARG A 46 -1.54 12.83 -2.57
CA ARG A 46 -0.16 12.96 -2.11
C ARG A 46 -0.06 12.61 -0.62
N GLY A 47 -0.98 13.12 0.19
CA GLY A 47 -1.06 12.78 1.61
C GLY A 47 -1.27 11.29 1.85
N GLU A 48 -2.16 10.64 1.08
CA GLU A 48 -2.37 9.18 1.14
C GLU A 48 -1.11 8.40 0.75
N VAL A 49 -0.40 8.82 -0.30
CA VAL A 49 0.86 8.19 -0.72
C VAL A 49 1.95 8.36 0.33
N GLU A 50 2.09 9.53 0.95
CA GLU A 50 3.04 9.76 2.04
C GLU A 50 2.71 8.87 3.25
N ALA A 51 1.44 8.74 3.62
CA ALA A 51 1.00 7.86 4.70
C ALA A 51 1.30 6.38 4.37
N LEU A 52 0.97 5.92 3.17
CA LEU A 52 1.28 4.55 2.72
C LEU A 52 2.78 4.28 2.67
N GLN A 53 3.60 5.25 2.26
CA GLN A 53 5.06 5.13 2.26
C GLN A 53 5.61 4.99 3.68
N GLN A 54 5.09 5.76 4.64
CA GLN A 54 5.47 5.65 6.05
C GLN A 54 5.07 4.29 6.63
N GLU A 55 3.85 3.84 6.35
CA GLU A 55 3.38 2.52 6.77
C GLU A 55 4.22 1.40 6.14
N LEU A 56 4.54 1.51 4.85
CA LEU A 56 5.40 0.55 4.16
C LEU A 56 6.82 0.51 4.73
N ALA A 57 7.40 1.67 5.05
CA ALA A 57 8.72 1.75 5.67
C ALA A 57 8.73 1.11 7.06
N HIS A 58 7.67 1.35 7.85
CA HIS A 58 7.48 0.70 9.13
C HIS A 58 7.38 -0.82 8.97
N GLN A 59 6.54 -1.29 8.05
CA GLN A 59 6.36 -2.71 7.74
C GLN A 59 7.64 -3.36 7.20
N HIS A 60 8.44 -2.66 6.39
CA HIS A 60 9.71 -3.17 5.86
C HIS A 60 10.75 -3.34 6.97
N SER A 61 10.84 -2.36 7.89
CA SER A 61 11.70 -2.49 9.07
C SER A 61 11.26 -3.65 9.99
N GLY A 62 9.95 -3.88 10.09
CA GLY A 62 9.37 -5.05 10.76
C GLY A 62 9.72 -6.35 10.05
N ALA A 63 9.58 -6.40 8.72
CA ALA A 63 9.87 -7.56 7.88
C ALA A 63 11.33 -7.99 7.96
N CYS A 64 12.30 -7.07 7.99
CA CYS A 64 13.71 -7.44 8.18
C CYS A 64 13.93 -8.16 9.52
N ARG A 65 13.37 -7.65 10.62
CA ARG A 65 13.46 -8.29 11.94
C ARG A 65 12.72 -9.62 11.97
N GLN A 66 11.57 -9.70 11.29
CA GLN A 66 10.79 -10.92 11.18
C GLN A 66 11.47 -11.98 10.33
N GLN A 67 12.20 -11.61 9.28
CA GLN A 67 12.98 -12.53 8.46
C GLN A 67 14.15 -13.14 9.24
N GLU A 68 14.86 -12.32 10.02
CA GLU A 68 15.89 -12.79 10.96
C GLU A 68 15.29 -13.77 11.99
N ARG A 69 14.09 -13.45 12.49
CA ARG A 69 13.35 -14.31 13.42
C ARG A 69 12.94 -15.63 12.76
N CYS A 70 12.36 -15.62 11.55
CA CYS A 70 12.04 -16.84 10.79
C CYS A 70 13.24 -17.77 10.66
N ALA A 71 14.39 -17.23 10.24
CA ALA A 71 15.59 -18.03 10.07
C ALA A 71 16.05 -18.67 11.39
N ALA A 72 15.93 -17.95 12.51
CA ALA A 72 16.22 -18.49 13.83
C ALA A 72 15.23 -19.60 14.24
N LEU A 73 13.92 -19.39 14.02
CA LEU A 73 12.89 -20.37 14.33
C LEU A 73 13.00 -21.63 13.46
N GLU A 74 13.41 -21.51 12.20
CA GLU A 74 13.64 -22.65 11.30
C GLU A 74 14.78 -23.54 11.80
N VAL A 75 15.87 -22.91 12.29
CA VAL A 75 16.99 -23.63 12.92
C VAL A 75 16.53 -24.30 14.21
N GLU A 76 15.82 -23.58 15.08
CA GLU A 76 15.29 -24.13 16.34
C GLU A 76 14.31 -25.29 16.11
N ALA A 77 13.42 -25.17 15.12
CA ALA A 77 12.48 -26.23 14.76
C ALA A 77 13.20 -27.48 14.23
N ALA A 78 14.25 -27.30 13.41
CA ALA A 78 15.06 -28.41 12.92
C ALA A 78 15.82 -29.10 14.06
N GLU A 79 16.35 -28.34 15.02
CA GLU A 79 17.02 -28.87 16.21
C GLU A 79 16.06 -29.63 17.12
N LEU A 80 14.88 -29.07 17.41
CA LEU A 80 13.84 -29.72 18.19
C LEU A 80 13.34 -31.00 17.51
N GLN A 81 13.14 -30.98 16.19
CA GLN A 81 12.73 -32.16 15.45
C GLN A 81 13.79 -33.28 15.54
N ARG A 82 15.07 -32.94 15.41
CA ARG A 82 16.16 -33.90 15.58
C ARG A 82 16.23 -34.46 17.00
N GLN A 83 16.11 -33.59 18.01
CA GLN A 83 16.08 -34.00 19.42
C GLN A 83 14.87 -34.91 19.72
N ARG A 84 13.72 -34.64 19.10
CA ARG A 84 12.50 -35.46 19.23
C ARG A 84 12.72 -36.85 18.63
N GLU A 85 13.27 -36.93 17.43
CA GLU A 85 13.62 -38.20 16.79
C GLU A 85 14.59 -39.02 17.63
N GLN A 86 15.59 -38.37 18.23
CA GLN A 86 16.53 -39.01 19.15
C GLN A 86 15.83 -39.51 20.43
N ALA A 87 15.04 -38.68 21.10
CA ALA A 87 14.33 -39.06 22.32
C ALA A 87 13.31 -40.19 22.09
N VAL A 88 12.64 -40.20 20.93
CA VAL A 88 11.77 -41.32 20.52
C VAL A 88 12.57 -42.62 20.35
N ALA A 89 13.75 -42.55 19.72
CA ALA A 89 14.61 -43.72 19.59
C ALA A 89 15.13 -44.22 20.95
N GLU A 90 15.53 -43.31 21.84
CA GLU A 90 15.96 -43.64 23.21
C GLU A 90 14.82 -44.28 24.01
N MET A 91 13.59 -43.75 23.92
CA MET A 91 12.43 -44.37 24.54
C MET A 91 12.15 -45.78 24.03
N GLN A 92 12.26 -46.02 22.72
CA GLN A 92 12.07 -47.37 22.16
C GLN A 92 13.10 -48.37 22.70
N VAL A 93 14.33 -47.94 22.96
CA VAL A 93 15.36 -48.77 23.61
C VAL A 93 14.98 -49.04 25.06
N LEU A 94 14.62 -48.01 25.83
CA LEU A 94 14.21 -48.16 27.23
C LEU A 94 12.96 -49.05 27.38
N GLU A 95 11.99 -48.96 26.48
CA GLU A 95 10.82 -49.85 26.45
C GLU A 95 11.22 -51.32 26.22
N GLN A 96 12.19 -51.57 25.35
CA GLN A 96 12.72 -52.93 25.12
C GLN A 96 13.50 -53.44 26.33
N GLU A 97 14.35 -52.61 26.94
CA GLU A 97 15.08 -52.94 28.16
C GLU A 97 14.13 -53.23 29.32
N LEU A 98 13.08 -52.43 29.46
CA LEU A 98 12.03 -52.64 30.45
C LEU A 98 11.33 -53.98 30.25
N ALA A 99 10.96 -54.31 29.01
CA ALA A 99 10.33 -55.60 28.69
C ALA A 99 11.24 -56.79 29.01
N GLN A 100 12.53 -56.70 28.69
CA GLN A 100 13.52 -57.73 29.00
C GLN A 100 13.77 -57.87 30.51
N ALA A 101 13.83 -56.75 31.24
CA ALA A 101 13.96 -56.76 32.69
C ALA A 101 12.73 -57.39 33.37
N GLN A 102 11.52 -57.07 32.90
CA GLN A 102 10.29 -57.69 33.40
C GLN A 102 10.26 -59.20 33.19
N GLU A 103 10.68 -59.69 32.03
CA GLU A 103 10.79 -61.13 31.75
C GLU A 103 11.77 -61.82 32.72
N ARG A 104 12.94 -61.21 32.95
CA ARG A 104 13.95 -61.72 33.90
C ARG A 104 13.48 -61.73 35.35
N VAL A 105 12.72 -60.71 35.78
CA VAL A 105 12.09 -60.71 37.11
C VAL A 105 11.14 -61.90 37.23
N GLN A 106 10.27 -62.13 36.24
CA GLN A 106 9.33 -63.25 36.25
C GLN A 106 10.04 -64.62 36.30
N ASP A 107 11.11 -64.79 35.54
CA ASP A 107 11.92 -66.00 35.56
C ASP A 107 12.57 -66.24 36.93
N LEU A 108 13.11 -65.18 37.56
CA LEU A 108 13.71 -65.26 38.89
C LEU A 108 12.67 -65.50 39.98
N GLU A 109 11.50 -64.86 39.92
CA GLU A 109 10.37 -65.12 40.83
C GLU A 109 9.97 -66.60 40.78
N GLY A 110 9.86 -67.18 39.58
CA GLY A 110 9.58 -68.60 39.39
C GLY A 110 10.69 -69.53 39.90
N LEU A 111 11.95 -69.09 39.95
CA LEU A 111 13.07 -69.86 40.49
C LEU A 111 13.19 -69.75 42.01
N VAL A 112 12.95 -68.56 42.59
CA VAL A 112 12.91 -68.33 44.05
C VAL A 112 11.84 -69.21 44.71
N GLU A 113 10.70 -69.40 44.05
CA GLU A 113 9.62 -70.28 44.54
C GLU A 113 10.02 -71.76 44.61
N VAL A 114 11.06 -72.19 43.88
CA VAL A 114 11.38 -73.61 43.66
C VAL A 114 12.75 -74.04 44.20
N SER A 115 13.61 -73.11 44.65
CA SER A 115 15.00 -73.38 45.04
C SER A 115 15.32 -73.22 46.54
N ALA A 116 16.33 -73.96 47.02
CA ALA A 116 16.90 -73.86 48.36
C ALA A 116 18.06 -72.85 48.50
N GLN A 117 18.41 -72.14 47.41
CA GLN A 117 19.46 -71.10 47.34
C GLN A 117 18.87 -69.68 47.44
N GLY A 118 17.92 -69.48 48.37
CA GLY A 118 17.09 -68.27 48.46
C GLY A 118 17.88 -66.96 48.52
N ASP A 119 18.98 -66.91 49.27
CA ASP A 119 19.71 -65.66 49.53
C ASP A 119 20.38 -65.05 48.29
N GLU A 120 20.92 -65.87 47.36
CA GLU A 120 21.55 -65.38 46.13
C GLU A 120 20.51 -64.91 45.09
N HIS A 121 19.34 -65.57 45.05
CA HIS A 121 18.25 -65.19 44.16
C HIS A 121 17.46 -63.98 44.67
N GLU A 122 17.30 -63.82 45.98
CA GLU A 122 16.73 -62.61 46.59
C GLU A 122 17.58 -61.38 46.29
N LEU A 123 18.91 -61.49 46.41
CA LEU A 123 19.81 -60.35 46.11
C LEU A 123 19.72 -59.96 44.63
N ALA A 124 19.74 -60.94 43.72
CA ALA A 124 19.62 -60.71 42.28
C ALA A 124 18.26 -60.09 41.91
N MET A 125 17.17 -60.49 42.58
CA MET A 125 15.84 -59.93 42.38
C MET A 125 15.75 -58.47 42.86
N VAL A 126 16.38 -58.13 43.99
CA VAL A 126 16.44 -56.73 44.48
C VAL A 126 17.24 -55.85 43.52
N GLU A 127 18.38 -56.33 43.00
CA GLU A 127 19.16 -55.61 41.98
C GLU A 127 18.32 -55.37 40.71
N LEU A 128 17.62 -56.38 40.21
CA LEU A 128 16.79 -56.26 39.01
C LEU A 128 15.56 -55.35 39.20
N GLN A 129 14.98 -55.33 40.41
CA GLN A 129 13.89 -54.41 40.75
C GLN A 129 14.36 -52.96 40.79
N ASN A 130 15.56 -52.71 41.32
CA ASN A 130 16.17 -51.37 41.29
C ASN A 130 16.45 -50.91 39.86
N ASP A 131 17.00 -51.79 39.02
CA ASP A 131 17.23 -51.50 37.59
C ASP A 131 15.89 -51.21 36.86
N LEU A 132 14.84 -51.97 37.17
CA LEU A 132 13.50 -51.76 36.61
C LEU A 132 12.92 -50.40 36.98
N GLU A 133 13.03 -50.01 38.26
CA GLU A 133 12.57 -48.70 38.75
C GLU A 133 13.36 -47.57 38.08
N GLN A 134 14.68 -47.74 37.90
CA GLN A 134 15.52 -46.77 37.20
C GLN A 134 15.12 -46.59 35.73
N VAL A 135 14.84 -47.68 35.00
CA VAL A 135 14.38 -47.60 33.59
C VAL A 135 13.00 -46.93 33.50
N GLN A 136 12.08 -47.21 34.44
CA GLN A 136 10.76 -46.55 34.48
C GLN A 136 10.87 -45.05 34.73
N ASP A 137 11.75 -44.63 35.65
CA ASP A 137 12.00 -43.22 35.92
C ASP A 137 12.60 -42.48 34.70
N GLN A 138 13.55 -43.14 34.00
CA GLN A 138 14.10 -42.61 32.75
C GLN A 138 13.02 -42.47 31.67
N LEU A 139 12.15 -43.48 31.51
CA LEU A 139 11.05 -43.44 30.56
C LEU A 139 10.09 -42.28 30.86
N ARG A 140 9.76 -42.09 32.15
CA ARG A 140 8.89 -41.01 32.60
C ARG A 140 9.48 -39.64 32.30
N PHE A 141 10.78 -39.47 32.55
CA PHE A 141 11.50 -38.24 32.24
C PHE A 141 11.50 -37.94 30.74
N SER A 142 11.79 -38.95 29.90
CA SER A 142 11.78 -38.82 28.44
C SER A 142 10.40 -38.47 27.89
N CYS A 143 9.32 -39.06 28.41
CA CYS A 143 7.94 -38.70 28.06
C CYS A 143 7.62 -37.22 28.36
N THR A 144 8.05 -36.72 29.53
CA THR A 144 7.84 -35.31 29.88
C THR A 144 8.62 -34.37 28.96
N ALA A 145 9.89 -34.72 28.66
CA ALA A 145 10.73 -33.93 27.75
C ALA A 145 10.12 -33.87 26.34
N LEU A 146 9.63 -35.00 25.80
CA LEU A 146 8.95 -35.03 24.50
C LEU A 146 7.71 -34.16 24.46
N THR A 147 6.89 -34.20 25.51
CA THR A 147 5.66 -33.38 25.59
C THR A 147 6.00 -31.88 25.58
N GLU A 148 7.05 -31.47 26.31
CA GLU A 148 7.53 -30.10 26.29
C GLU A 148 8.04 -29.67 24.92
N MET A 149 8.75 -30.56 24.23
CA MET A 149 9.23 -30.31 22.86
C MET A 149 8.08 -30.18 21.87
N GLU A 150 7.05 -31.03 21.97
CA GLU A 150 5.85 -30.94 21.12
C GLU A 150 5.13 -29.60 21.32
N HIS A 151 4.98 -29.13 22.57
CA HIS A 151 4.42 -27.80 22.83
C HIS A 151 5.26 -26.68 22.21
N LYS A 152 6.59 -26.76 22.29
CA LYS A 152 7.48 -25.77 21.64
C LYS A 152 7.34 -25.78 20.12
N MET A 153 7.30 -26.96 19.50
CA MET A 153 7.12 -27.09 18.05
C MET A 153 5.77 -26.53 17.57
N VAL A 154 4.70 -26.74 18.35
CA VAL A 154 3.39 -26.13 18.07
C VAL A 154 3.48 -24.60 18.16
N ALA A 155 4.14 -24.06 19.18
CA ALA A 155 4.32 -22.62 19.33
C ALA A 155 5.11 -22.01 18.15
N LEU A 156 6.20 -22.65 17.71
CA LEU A 156 6.98 -22.24 16.54
C LEU A 156 6.15 -22.25 15.25
N THR A 157 5.22 -23.20 15.12
CA THR A 157 4.32 -23.28 13.96
C THR A 157 3.35 -22.11 13.93
N VAL A 158 2.76 -21.76 15.08
CA VAL A 158 1.87 -20.59 15.20
C VAL A 158 2.63 -19.31 14.86
N GLU A 159 3.84 -19.15 15.38
CA GLU A 159 4.68 -17.98 15.11
C GLU A 159 5.01 -17.84 13.61
N ARG A 160 5.32 -18.95 12.94
CA ARG A 160 5.52 -18.99 11.48
C ARG A 160 4.27 -18.57 10.70
N ASP A 161 3.09 -19.01 11.12
CA ASP A 161 1.84 -18.67 10.44
C ASP A 161 1.49 -17.17 10.61
N GLU A 162 1.76 -16.59 11.79
CA GLU A 162 1.65 -15.14 12.03
C GLU A 162 2.61 -14.33 11.15
N LEU A 163 3.84 -14.83 10.97
CA LEU A 163 4.84 -14.27 10.07
C LEU A 163 4.37 -14.26 8.61
N ALA A 164 3.82 -15.37 8.12
CA ALA A 164 3.28 -15.47 6.77
C ALA A 164 2.13 -14.48 6.54
N ALA A 165 1.22 -14.33 7.51
CA ALA A 165 0.12 -13.36 7.42
C ALA A 165 0.63 -11.91 7.36
N ALA A 166 1.69 -11.58 8.11
CA ALA A 166 2.30 -10.24 8.07
C ALA A 166 2.94 -9.94 6.70
N GLU A 167 3.58 -10.93 6.07
CA GLU A 167 4.13 -10.77 4.71
C GLU A 167 3.04 -10.52 3.66
N GLU A 168 1.91 -11.22 3.75
CA GLU A 168 0.77 -10.99 2.86
C GLU A 168 0.19 -9.58 3.02
N ALA A 169 0.02 -9.11 4.26
CA ALA A 169 -0.43 -7.76 4.54
C ALA A 169 0.52 -6.70 3.94
N ARG A 170 1.84 -6.92 4.04
CA ARG A 170 2.85 -6.05 3.43
C ARG A 170 2.72 -5.99 1.90
N ARG A 171 2.57 -7.15 1.24
CA ARG A 171 2.38 -7.20 -0.22
C ARG A 171 1.11 -6.48 -0.65
N ALA A 172 0.03 -6.57 0.12
CA ALA A 172 -1.21 -5.85 -0.17
C ALA A 172 -1.02 -4.33 -0.09
N LEU A 173 -0.22 -3.82 0.85
CA LEU A 173 0.13 -2.39 0.94
C LEU A 173 0.98 -1.93 -0.25
N GLU A 174 1.93 -2.73 -0.71
CA GLU A 174 2.74 -2.42 -1.92
C GLU A 174 1.87 -2.23 -3.17
N VAL A 175 0.89 -3.11 -3.35
CA VAL A 175 -0.08 -3.02 -4.47
C VAL A 175 -0.90 -1.74 -4.38
N LYS A 176 -1.42 -1.41 -3.19
CA LYS A 176 -2.19 -0.18 -2.95
C LYS A 176 -1.36 1.07 -3.24
N LEU A 177 -0.11 1.12 -2.74
CA LEU A 177 0.79 2.24 -2.96
C LEU A 177 1.06 2.44 -4.45
N LYS A 178 1.29 1.37 -5.20
CA LYS A 178 1.51 1.45 -6.64
C LYS A 178 0.29 1.98 -7.39
N ALA A 179 -0.91 1.50 -7.05
CA ALA A 179 -2.15 1.99 -7.64
C ALA A 179 -2.35 3.50 -7.38
N GLN A 180 -2.10 3.95 -6.15
CA GLN A 180 -2.20 5.36 -5.78
C GLN A 180 -1.16 6.24 -6.49
N GLN A 181 0.05 5.73 -6.72
CA GLN A 181 1.08 6.43 -7.50
C GLN A 181 0.70 6.56 -8.98
N GLU A 182 0.09 5.52 -9.56
CA GLU A 182 -0.41 5.57 -10.94
C GLU A 182 -1.55 6.58 -11.08
N GLU A 183 -2.48 6.62 -10.12
CA GLU A 183 -3.58 7.61 -10.08
C GLU A 183 -3.06 9.05 -9.97
N LEU A 184 -2.09 9.30 -9.07
CA LEU A 184 -1.41 10.59 -8.98
C LEU A 184 -0.74 11.00 -10.29
N GLN A 185 -0.13 10.05 -11.00
CA GLN A 185 0.52 10.32 -12.28
C GLN A 185 -0.50 10.74 -13.35
N VAL A 186 -1.67 10.09 -13.39
CA VAL A 186 -2.78 10.45 -14.29
C VAL A 186 -3.31 11.84 -13.96
N LEU A 187 -3.57 12.14 -12.69
CA LEU A 187 -4.06 13.45 -12.26
C LEU A 187 -3.06 14.56 -12.54
N ARG A 188 -1.76 14.30 -12.35
CA ARG A 188 -0.70 15.23 -12.72
C ARG A 188 -0.72 15.55 -14.22
N GLY A 189 -0.82 14.52 -15.07
CA GLY A 189 -0.93 14.70 -16.51
C GLY A 189 -2.19 15.48 -16.91
N GLY A 190 -3.32 15.23 -16.24
CA GLY A 190 -4.56 15.97 -16.44
C GLY A 190 -4.45 17.45 -16.01
N ALA A 191 -3.84 17.72 -14.86
CA ALA A 191 -3.61 19.07 -14.36
C ALA A 191 -2.68 19.88 -15.29
N GLU A 192 -1.59 19.28 -15.78
CA GLU A 192 -0.67 19.92 -16.73
C GLU A 192 -1.39 20.28 -18.05
N GLN A 193 -2.27 19.41 -18.56
CA GLN A 193 -3.09 19.71 -19.73
C GLN A 193 -4.11 20.82 -19.46
N GLN A 194 -4.71 20.83 -18.27
CA GLN A 194 -5.69 21.84 -17.88
C GLN A 194 -5.05 23.21 -17.69
N GLU A 195 -3.84 23.28 -17.12
CA GLU A 195 -3.05 24.51 -16.99
C GLU A 195 -2.66 25.05 -18.37
N ALA A 196 -2.21 24.18 -19.28
CA ALA A 196 -1.92 24.56 -20.66
C ALA A 196 -3.16 25.14 -21.37
N ALA A 197 -4.32 24.50 -21.21
CA ALA A 197 -5.59 25.01 -21.75
C ALA A 197 -5.99 26.37 -21.15
N ALA A 198 -5.88 26.52 -19.82
CA ALA A 198 -6.18 27.77 -19.14
C ALA A 198 -5.24 28.92 -19.55
N SER A 199 -3.95 28.62 -19.79
CA SER A 199 -2.98 29.59 -20.30
C SER A 199 -3.30 30.05 -21.72
N ALA A 200 -3.70 29.12 -22.59
CA ALA A 200 -4.10 29.43 -23.96
C ALA A 200 -5.39 30.27 -24.00
N ASP A 201 -6.37 29.96 -23.14
CA ASP A 201 -7.60 30.75 -23.03
C ASP A 201 -7.33 32.16 -22.46
N ARG A 202 -6.39 32.30 -21.51
CA ARG A 202 -5.96 33.62 -21.03
C ARG A 202 -5.35 34.45 -22.15
N GLN A 203 -4.45 33.88 -22.95
CA GLN A 203 -3.85 34.59 -24.08
C GLN A 203 -4.90 35.02 -25.11
N ARG A 204 -5.85 34.13 -25.45
CA ARG A 204 -6.95 34.46 -26.37
C ARG A 204 -7.83 35.60 -25.84
N LEU A 205 -8.07 35.63 -24.53
CA LEU A 205 -8.80 36.73 -23.88
C LEU A 205 -8.04 38.05 -24.02
N GLU A 206 -6.74 38.06 -23.72
CA GLU A 206 -5.90 39.25 -23.85
C GLU A 206 -5.87 39.77 -25.30
N ASP A 207 -5.71 38.88 -26.28
CA ASP A 207 -5.69 39.22 -27.71
C ASP A 207 -7.05 39.80 -28.15
N ALA A 208 -8.16 39.17 -27.73
CA ALA A 208 -9.51 39.63 -28.07
C ALA A 208 -9.86 40.96 -27.38
N GLU A 209 -9.41 41.18 -26.14
CA GLU A 209 -9.57 42.45 -25.43
C GLU A 209 -8.80 43.58 -26.11
N ALA A 210 -7.59 43.30 -26.62
CA ALA A 210 -6.80 44.24 -27.41
C ALA A 210 -7.50 44.61 -28.73
N GLU A 211 -7.96 43.62 -29.50
CA GLU A 211 -8.70 43.86 -30.75
C GLU A 211 -9.97 44.70 -30.52
N LEU A 212 -10.69 44.41 -29.43
CA LEU A 212 -11.89 45.14 -29.07
C LEU A 212 -11.59 46.59 -28.66
N ALA A 213 -10.46 46.83 -27.99
CA ALA A 213 -9.99 48.17 -27.68
C ALA A 213 -9.64 48.97 -28.96
N GLU A 214 -8.96 48.34 -29.93
CA GLU A 214 -8.64 48.97 -31.22
C GLU A 214 -9.90 49.34 -32.01
N LEU A 215 -10.87 48.42 -32.11
CA LEU A 215 -12.14 48.68 -32.81
C LEU A 215 -12.93 49.81 -32.15
N ARG A 216 -12.94 49.89 -30.81
CA ARG A 216 -13.58 51.02 -30.10
C ARG A 216 -12.94 52.36 -30.44
N VAL A 217 -11.62 52.40 -30.60
CA VAL A 217 -10.91 53.63 -31.03
C VAL A 217 -11.26 53.96 -32.48
N ALA A 218 -11.25 52.98 -33.38
CA ALA A 218 -11.58 53.17 -34.80
C ALA A 218 -13.00 53.70 -35.00
N VAL A 219 -13.99 53.10 -34.30
CA VAL A 219 -15.39 53.56 -34.37
C VAL A 219 -15.52 55.00 -33.90
N LYS A 220 -14.86 55.37 -32.79
CA LYS A 220 -14.85 56.77 -32.31
C LYS A 220 -14.26 57.73 -33.34
N GLN A 221 -13.15 57.35 -33.99
CA GLN A 221 -12.52 58.17 -35.03
C GLN A 221 -13.43 58.34 -36.24
N HIS A 222 -14.07 57.27 -36.72
CA HIS A 222 -14.99 57.35 -37.85
C HIS A 222 -16.27 58.12 -37.51
N GLN A 223 -16.79 58.01 -36.29
CA GLN A 223 -17.90 58.83 -35.81
C GLN A 223 -17.55 60.32 -35.80
N GLN A 224 -16.35 60.69 -35.32
CA GLN A 224 -15.85 62.07 -35.37
C GLN A 224 -15.70 62.57 -36.81
N GLN A 225 -15.16 61.74 -37.71
CA GLN A 225 -15.00 62.09 -39.12
C GLN A 225 -16.35 62.26 -39.82
N ALA A 226 -17.34 61.42 -39.51
CA ALA A 226 -18.70 61.55 -40.02
C ALA A 226 -19.35 62.87 -39.57
N GLN A 227 -19.17 63.25 -38.30
CA GLN A 227 -19.66 64.53 -37.77
C GLN A 227 -19.02 65.74 -38.47
N LEU A 228 -17.71 65.69 -38.75
CA LEU A 228 -17.02 66.75 -39.49
C LEU A 228 -17.56 66.90 -40.92
N LEU A 229 -17.69 65.78 -41.65
CA LEU A 229 -18.21 65.77 -43.02
C LEU A 229 -19.67 66.23 -43.09
N GLU A 230 -20.49 65.87 -42.09
CA GLU A 230 -21.86 66.35 -41.98
C GLU A 230 -21.91 67.86 -41.72
N GLY A 231 -21.08 68.36 -40.79
CA GLY A 231 -20.96 69.80 -40.54
C GLY A 231 -20.46 70.59 -41.76
N GLU A 232 -19.52 70.04 -42.54
CA GLU A 232 -19.05 70.64 -43.80
C GLU A 232 -20.15 70.66 -44.88
N ARG A 233 -20.90 69.55 -45.02
CA ARG A 233 -22.04 69.48 -45.94
C ARG A 233 -23.13 70.49 -45.58
N ASP A 234 -23.44 70.61 -44.29
CA ASP A 234 -24.46 71.52 -43.79
C ASP A 234 -24.04 72.99 -43.99
N ARG A 235 -22.73 73.28 -43.88
CA ARG A 235 -22.16 74.60 -44.20
C ARG A 235 -22.20 74.90 -45.70
N ALA A 236 -21.80 73.95 -46.55
CA ALA A 236 -21.85 74.10 -48.00
C ALA A 236 -23.29 74.26 -48.52
N THR A 237 -24.27 73.58 -47.92
CA THR A 237 -25.68 73.76 -48.26
C THR A 237 -26.26 75.07 -47.75
N ALA A 238 -25.73 75.63 -46.66
CA ALA A 238 -26.07 76.98 -46.21
C ALA A 238 -25.46 78.08 -47.11
N GLU A 239 -24.27 77.87 -47.67
CA GLU A 239 -23.62 78.82 -48.60
C GLU A 239 -24.22 78.81 -50.01
N MET A 240 -24.95 77.74 -50.40
CA MET A 240 -25.68 77.63 -51.66
C MET A 240 -27.12 78.17 -51.62
N ARG A 241 -27.59 78.64 -50.47
CA ARG A 241 -28.92 79.26 -50.28
C ARG A 241 -28.81 80.77 -50.17
#